data_AF-A0A372INF0-F1
#
_entry.id   AF-A0A372INF0-F1
#
_cell.length_a   1.000
_cell.length_b   1.000
_cell.length_c   1.000
_cell.angle_alpha   90.00
_cell.angle_beta   90.00
_cell.angle_gamma   90.00
#
_symmetry.space_group_name_H-M   'P 1'
#
loop_
_entity.id
_entity.type
_entity.pdbx_description
1 polymer ?
#
loop_
_entity_poly.entity_id
_entity_poly.type
_entity_poly.pdbx_seq_one_letter_code
_entity_poly.pdbx_strand_id
1 'polypeptide(L)'
;MVWDVSFTCDICGKKKGEANHWWMAMLGDVPCYDEGQPGFRFTLLPWNAAESRNSDLYHLCGQGCVMQAVERFMTRGSIEIDMAATR
;
A
#
# COMPACT_ATOMS: atom_id res chain seq x y z
N MET A 1 7.76 -26.30 -12.44
CA MET A 1 8.24 -25.75 -11.16
C MET A 1 7.47 -24.46 -10.90
N VAL A 2 6.38 -24.53 -10.15
CA VAL A 2 5.60 -23.34 -9.76
C VAL A 2 6.34 -22.74 -8.57
N TRP A 3 6.96 -21.59 -8.78
CA TRP A 3 7.59 -20.83 -7.70
C TRP A 3 6.44 -20.24 -6.88
N ASP A 4 6.33 -20.66 -5.62
CA ASP A 4 5.32 -20.15 -4.70
C ASP A 4 5.64 -18.68 -4.42
N VAL A 5 4.94 -17.76 -5.08
CA VAL A 5 5.13 -16.33 -4.89
C VAL A 5 4.42 -15.95 -3.61
N SER A 6 5.18 -15.84 -2.51
CA SER A 6 4.65 -15.38 -1.23
C SER A 6 4.56 -13.85 -1.21
N PHE A 7 3.36 -13.32 -1.01
CA PHE A 7 3.13 -11.88 -0.80
C PHE A 7 3.13 -11.55 0.69
N THR A 8 3.61 -10.37 1.07
CA THR A 8 3.66 -9.90 2.45
C THR A 8 2.92 -8.59 2.59
N CYS A 9 2.18 -8.40 3.67
CA CYS A 9 1.51 -7.13 3.90
C CYS A 9 2.52 -6.04 4.28
N ASP A 10 2.50 -4.90 3.59
CA ASP A 10 3.43 -3.79 3.82
C ASP A 10 3.20 -3.03 5.13
N ILE A 11 2.08 -3.32 5.82
CA ILE A 11 1.75 -2.69 7.10
C ILE A 11 2.18 -3.55 8.29
N CYS A 12 1.87 -4.85 8.26
CA CYS A 12 2.05 -5.73 9.41
C CYS A 12 2.98 -6.92 9.16
N GLY A 13 3.50 -7.09 7.93
CA GLY A 13 4.41 -8.17 7.56
C GLY A 13 3.79 -9.56 7.42
N LYS A 14 2.48 -9.73 7.64
CA LYS A 14 1.80 -11.02 7.48
C LYS A 14 1.90 -11.53 6.05
N LYS A 15 2.19 -12.83 5.90
CA LYS A 15 2.23 -13.50 4.61
C LYS A 15 0.81 -13.79 4.10
N LYS A 16 0.64 -13.73 2.77
CA LYS A 16 -0.59 -14.12 2.10
C LYS A 16 -0.76 -15.63 2.15
N GLY A 17 -1.61 -16.07 3.06
CA GLY A 17 -2.00 -17.47 3.23
C GLY A 17 -3.17 -17.62 4.21
N GLU A 18 -3.19 -16.82 5.28
CA GLU A 18 -4.16 -16.95 6.37
C GLU A 18 -5.35 -15.97 6.30
N ALA A 19 -5.24 -14.89 5.51
CA ALA A 19 -6.26 -13.85 5.42
C ALA A 19 -6.96 -13.85 4.05
N ASN A 20 -8.30 -13.87 4.05
CA ASN A 20 -9.12 -13.96 2.83
C ASN A 20 -9.42 -12.59 2.17
N HIS A 21 -9.01 -11.47 2.79
CA HIS A 21 -9.42 -10.13 2.36
C HIS A 21 -8.20 -9.25 2.00
N TRP A 22 -7.48 -9.62 0.96
CA TRP A 22 -6.33 -8.83 0.50
C TRP A 22 -6.78 -7.69 -0.42
N TRP A 23 -6.05 -6.60 -0.32
CA TRP A 23 -6.20 -5.40 -1.13
C TRP A 23 -4.85 -4.99 -1.69
N MET A 24 -4.88 -4.22 -2.76
CA MET A 24 -3.70 -3.57 -3.31
C MET A 24 -3.90 -2.06 -3.21
N ALA A 25 -2.84 -1.32 -2.93
CA ALA A 25 -2.87 0.14 -2.94
C ALA A 25 -1.77 0.69 -3.84
N MET A 26 -2.06 1.80 -4.50
CA MET A 26 -1.10 2.54 -5.32
C MET A 26 -1.10 3.98 -4.87
N LEU A 27 0.10 4.56 -4.76
CA LEU A 27 0.28 5.98 -4.59
C LEU A 27 0.56 6.61 -5.95
N GLY A 28 0.20 7.88 -6.12
CA GLY A 28 0.61 8.65 -7.28
C GLY A 28 0.36 10.12 -7.07
N ASP A 29 0.74 10.91 -8.06
CA ASP A 29 0.55 12.35 -8.01
C ASP A 29 -0.75 12.77 -8.72
N VAL A 30 -1.32 13.87 -8.26
CA VAL A 30 -2.42 14.59 -8.94
C VAL A 30 -2.00 16.02 -9.22
N PRO A 31 -2.36 16.58 -10.38
CA PRO A 31 -2.14 17.99 -10.66
C PRO A 31 -2.88 18.83 -9.62
N CYS A 32 -2.14 19.67 -8.89
CA CYS A 32 -2.74 20.69 -8.04
C CYS A 32 -2.98 21.94 -8.86
N TYR A 33 -4.22 22.44 -8.80
CA TYR A 33 -4.63 23.66 -9.49
C TYR A 33 -4.44 24.92 -8.63
N ASP A 34 -4.24 24.75 -7.32
CA ASP A 34 -4.08 25.81 -6.34
C ASP A 34 -2.72 25.72 -5.62
N GLU A 35 -2.09 26.87 -5.34
CA GLU A 35 -0.84 26.95 -4.59
C GLU A 35 -1.03 26.43 -3.15
N GLY A 36 -0.20 25.46 -2.75
CA GLY A 36 -0.16 24.92 -1.40
C GLY A 36 -1.00 23.66 -1.15
N GLN A 37 -1.71 23.15 -2.15
CA GLN A 37 -2.43 21.87 -2.02
C GLN A 37 -1.45 20.68 -2.23
N PRO A 38 -1.51 19.63 -1.39
CA PRO A 38 -0.70 18.42 -1.58
C PRO A 38 -1.23 17.61 -2.77
N GLY A 39 -0.36 17.41 -3.77
CA GLY A 39 -0.69 16.73 -5.02
C GLY A 39 -0.61 15.20 -4.94
N PHE A 40 -1.17 14.57 -3.91
CA PHE A 40 -1.07 13.12 -3.73
C PHE A 40 -2.40 12.39 -3.95
N ARG A 41 -2.34 11.19 -4.50
CA ARG A 41 -3.46 10.27 -4.74
C ARG A 41 -3.19 8.93 -4.09
N PHE A 42 -4.22 8.42 -3.40
CA PHE A 42 -4.27 7.06 -2.89
C PHE A 42 -5.35 6.29 -3.65
N THR A 43 -4.97 5.19 -4.30
CA THR A 43 -5.91 4.30 -5.00
C THR A 43 -5.98 2.97 -4.27
N LEU A 44 -7.18 2.57 -3.84
CA LEU A 44 -7.43 1.24 -3.28
C LEU A 44 -8.05 0.33 -4.34
N LEU A 45 -7.50 -0.86 -4.51
CA LEU A 45 -7.91 -1.84 -5.51
C LEU A 45 -8.19 -3.19 -4.85
N PRO A 46 -9.21 -3.95 -5.32
CA PRO A 46 -9.36 -5.34 -4.92
C PRO A 46 -8.12 -6.15 -5.33
N TRP A 47 -7.83 -7.23 -4.60
CA TRP A 47 -6.72 -8.11 -4.95
C TRP A 47 -6.84 -8.63 -6.39
N ASN A 48 -5.76 -8.51 -7.17
CA ASN A 48 -5.65 -9.09 -8.50
C ASN A 48 -4.30 -9.81 -8.62
N ALA A 49 -4.33 -11.12 -8.87
CA ALA A 49 -3.11 -11.94 -8.95
C ALA A 49 -2.20 -11.58 -10.15
N ALA A 50 -2.77 -11.07 -11.25
CA ALA A 50 -1.98 -10.63 -12.41
C ALA A 50 -1.15 -9.39 -12.07
N GLU A 51 -1.79 -8.40 -11.43
CA GLU A 51 -1.17 -7.12 -11.07
C GLU A 51 -0.36 -7.19 -9.76
N SER A 52 -0.60 -8.18 -8.90
CA SER A 52 0.04 -8.29 -7.58
C SER A 52 1.57 -8.30 -7.59
N ARG A 53 2.19 -8.59 -8.73
CA ARG A 53 3.66 -8.57 -8.90
C ARG A 53 4.22 -7.21 -9.30
N ASN A 54 3.35 -6.23 -9.55
CA ASN A 54 3.77 -4.86 -9.81
C ASN A 54 4.42 -4.27 -8.55
N SER A 55 5.66 -3.78 -8.69
CA SER A 55 6.43 -3.17 -7.61
C SER A 55 5.81 -1.88 -7.08
N ASP A 56 4.95 -1.23 -7.86
CA ASP A 56 4.30 0.02 -7.49
C ASP A 56 3.05 -0.19 -6.63
N LEU A 57 2.68 -1.46 -6.39
CA LEU A 57 1.52 -1.83 -5.58
C LEU A 57 1.94 -2.31 -4.20
N TYR A 58 1.38 -1.66 -3.19
CA TYR A 58 1.39 -2.12 -1.81
C TYR A 58 0.35 -3.22 -1.60
N HIS A 59 0.68 -4.26 -0.85
CA HIS A 59 -0.20 -5.35 -0.46
C HIS A 59 -0.72 -5.14 0.97
N LEU A 60 -2.05 -5.19 1.13
CA LEU A 60 -2.71 -4.89 2.40
C LEU A 60 -3.61 -6.06 2.83
N CYS A 61 -3.37 -6.62 4.03
CA CYS A 61 -4.18 -7.71 4.55
C CYS A 61 -5.36 -7.19 5.38
N GLY A 62 -6.51 -6.98 4.72
CA GLY A 62 -7.77 -6.63 5.35
C GLY A 62 -7.93 -5.15 5.73
N GLN A 63 -9.12 -4.81 6.20
CA GLN A 63 -9.55 -3.44 6.50
C GLN A 63 -8.63 -2.72 7.48
N GLY A 64 -8.17 -3.39 8.55
CA GLY A 64 -7.31 -2.74 9.55
C GLY A 64 -5.99 -2.23 8.97
N CYS A 65 -5.34 -3.01 8.10
CA CYS A 65 -4.11 -2.57 7.44
C CYS A 65 -4.39 -1.47 6.40
N VAL A 66 -5.53 -1.54 5.70
CA VAL A 66 -5.96 -0.47 4.78
C VAL A 66 -6.13 0.86 5.53
N MET A 67 -6.80 0.86 6.69
CA MET A 67 -7.00 2.09 7.45
C MET A 67 -5.69 2.69 7.95
N GLN A 68 -4.73 1.87 8.40
CA GLN A 68 -3.40 2.34 8.76
C GLN A 68 -2.64 2.93 7.56
N ALA A 69 -2.76 2.32 6.38
CA ALA A 69 -2.16 2.85 5.16
C ALA A 69 -2.72 4.24 4.81
N VAL A 70 -4.05 4.39 4.91
CA VAL A 70 -4.74 5.67 4.68
C VAL A 70 -4.31 6.73 5.71
N GLU A 71 -4.23 6.37 6.99
CA GLU A 71 -3.78 7.28 8.05
C GLU A 71 -2.36 7.80 7.79
N ARG A 72 -1.42 6.90 7.44
CA ARG A 72 -0.05 7.27 7.08
C ARG A 72 -0.01 8.17 5.86
N PHE A 73 -0.77 7.83 4.82
CA PHE A 73 -0.89 8.63 3.61
C PHE A 73 -1.41 10.05 3.91
N MET A 74 -2.48 10.18 4.70
CA MET A 74 -3.05 11.48 5.07
C MET A 74 -2.08 12.34 5.91
N THR A 75 -1.18 11.69 6.65
CA THR A 75 -0.23 12.39 7.53
C THR A 75 1.06 12.77 6.83
N ARG A 76 1.56 11.91 5.92
CA ARG A 76 2.93 12.00 5.37
C ARG A 76 3.00 11.97 3.84
N GLY A 77 1.91 11.64 3.16
CA GLY A 77 1.91 11.33 1.72
C GLY A 77 2.50 9.96 1.37
N SER A 78 2.91 9.15 2.35
CA SER A 78 3.51 7.83 2.16
C SER A 78 2.81 6.75 3.02
N ILE A 79 2.94 5.48 2.61
CA ILE A 79 2.45 4.32 3.38
C ILE A 79 3.58 3.69 4.21
N GLU A 80 4.82 3.86 3.78
CA GLU A 80 6.02 3.36 4.45
C GLU A 80 6.29 4.11 5.75
N ILE A 81 6.77 3.39 6.75
CA ILE A 81 7.33 4.01 7.95
C ILE A 81 8.76 4.37 7.57
N ASP A 82 9.13 5.65 7.56
CA ASP A 82 10.52 6.07 7.39
C ASP A 82 11.43 5.29 8.36
N MET A 83 12.14 4.29 7.84
CA MET A 83 13.19 3.59 8.60
C MET A 83 14.43 4.49 8.83
N ALA A 84 14.38 5.75 8.37
CA ALA A 84 15.45 6.73 8.48
C ALA A 84 15.49 7.46 9.83
N ALA A 85 14.48 7.32 10.71
CA ALA A 85 14.44 8.00 12.01
C ALA A 85 15.04 7.19 13.17
N THR A 86 15.93 6.23 12.91
CA THR A 86 16.64 5.48 13.97
C THR A 86 18.14 5.36 13.69
N ARG A 87 18.80 6.49 13.46
CA ARG A 87 20.26 6.56 13.48
C ARG A 87 20.78 7.75 14.26
#